data_AF-A0A2K9IZT1-F1
#
_entry.id   AF-A0A2K9IZT1-F1
#
_cell.length_a   1.000
_cell.length_b   1.000
_cell.length_c   1.000
_cell.angle_alpha   90.00
_cell.angle_beta   90.00
_cell.angle_gamma   90.00
#
_symmetry.space_group_name_H-M   'P 1'
#
loop_
_entity.id
_entity.type
_entity.pdbx_description
1 polymer ?
#
loop_
_entity_poly.entity_id
_entity_poly.type
_entity_poly.pdbx_seq_one_letter_code
_entity_poly.pdbx_strand_id
1 'polypeptide(L)'
;MKPIIKKDRINVIDLIRGFALIGLPFVNVLAFWSSNINLSGTQEDILVQRFLYIFVEGRFYTIFSFLFGLGIWIFLSRAKEKNDRPYALFIRRMLILGIAGGIHQVINPGEALLIYAILGLPVVFFDKFPKHINLILGIAGVITGSFFGAKLLMTLPLMMLGLAFGQYRVIESYIKKRKTWMIVAVLSFVATIISVAFLWQKAPVDGLVSNMDGVELTEAQVSSNRDFYDFADLSFTFTPFFSVFYVSFLVLLEPLARKLLSPLNSFGRMAFTNYIGQSVILVIIAMFIPTGTVVSYITATITCVLVVIAQIIISAYWLRYFKYGPLEWLWRCGTYGKWLSIRK
;
A
#
# COMPACT_ATOMS: atom_id res chain seq x y z
N MET A 1 -31.29 13.40 -6.98
CA MET A 1 -30.36 12.24 -6.88
C MET A 1 -30.63 11.51 -5.57
N LYS A 2 -30.78 10.17 -5.59
CA LYS A 2 -30.97 9.37 -4.36
C LYS A 2 -29.71 9.46 -3.48
N PRO A 3 -29.85 9.49 -2.13
CA PRO A 3 -28.77 9.84 -1.22
C PRO A 3 -27.56 8.91 -1.37
N ILE A 4 -26.40 9.55 -1.33
CA ILE A 4 -25.07 8.99 -1.47
C ILE A 4 -24.77 8.12 -0.26
N ILE A 5 -24.67 6.81 -0.50
CA ILE A 5 -24.16 5.79 0.43
C ILE A 5 -25.07 5.60 1.66
N LYS A 6 -25.94 4.58 1.61
CA LYS A 6 -26.62 4.05 2.81
C LYS A 6 -25.56 3.72 3.88
N LYS A 7 -25.84 4.13 5.12
CA LYS A 7 -25.02 4.01 6.34
C LYS A 7 -24.44 2.60 6.60
N ASP A 8 -24.99 1.57 5.96
CA ASP A 8 -24.61 0.16 6.14
C ASP A 8 -23.62 -0.42 5.11
N ARG A 9 -23.18 0.35 4.09
CA ARG A 9 -22.51 -0.26 2.90
C ARG A 9 -21.19 0.34 2.45
N ILE A 10 -20.28 0.64 3.38
CA ILE A 10 -18.84 0.63 3.09
C ILE A 10 -18.08 0.12 4.33
N ASN A 11 -17.66 -1.15 4.29
CA ASN A 11 -16.50 -1.65 5.05
C ASN A 11 -15.44 -2.22 4.09
N VAL A 12 -15.82 -2.72 2.91
CA VAL A 12 -14.86 -3.34 1.96
C VAL A 12 -13.69 -2.43 1.57
N ILE A 13 -13.92 -1.12 1.39
CA ILE A 13 -12.82 -0.20 1.04
C ILE A 13 -11.84 -0.07 2.21
N ASP A 14 -12.35 0.05 3.43
CA ASP A 14 -11.51 0.15 4.62
C ASP A 14 -10.86 -1.20 4.94
N LEU A 15 -11.51 -2.32 4.64
CA LEU A 15 -10.92 -3.66 4.68
C LEU A 15 -9.74 -3.79 3.72
N ILE A 16 -9.91 -3.41 2.44
CA ILE A 16 -8.84 -3.48 1.45
C ILE A 16 -7.69 -2.54 1.85
N ARG A 17 -7.98 -1.35 2.40
CA ARG A 17 -6.94 -0.47 2.96
C ARG A 17 -6.22 -1.12 4.13
N GLY A 18 -6.96 -1.71 5.07
CA GLY A 18 -6.42 -2.43 6.22
C GLY A 18 -5.50 -3.55 5.78
N PHE A 19 -5.92 -4.35 4.80
CA PHE A 19 -5.09 -5.38 4.19
C PHE A 19 -3.84 -4.81 3.49
N ALA A 20 -4.00 -3.74 2.70
CA ALA A 20 -2.89 -3.06 2.04
C ALA A 20 -1.81 -2.60 3.05
N LEU A 21 -2.22 -2.10 4.23
CA LEU A 21 -1.32 -1.64 5.28
C LEU A 21 -0.56 -2.75 6.00
N ILE A 22 -1.04 -3.99 5.97
CA ILE A 22 -0.33 -5.12 6.60
C ILE A 22 1.02 -5.33 5.92
N GLY A 23 1.08 -5.25 4.58
CA GLY A 23 2.29 -5.59 3.85
C GLY A 23 3.37 -4.50 3.81
N LEU A 24 3.00 -3.23 4.00
CA LEU A 24 3.96 -2.10 3.95
C LEU A 24 5.14 -2.18 4.94
N PRO A 25 4.96 -2.57 6.23
CA PRO A 25 6.09 -2.65 7.16
C PRO A 25 7.13 -3.69 6.75
N PHE A 26 6.74 -4.79 6.09
CA PHE A 26 7.68 -5.81 5.62
C PHE A 26 8.59 -5.32 4.49
N VAL A 27 8.12 -4.36 3.70
CA VAL A 27 8.92 -3.69 2.67
C VAL A 27 9.84 -2.66 3.31
N ASN A 28 9.28 -1.85 4.21
CA ASN A 28 10.01 -0.73 4.79
C ASN A 28 11.05 -1.17 5.83
N VAL A 29 10.82 -2.27 6.57
CA VAL A 29 11.79 -2.77 7.57
C VAL A 29 13.13 -3.09 6.92
N LEU A 30 13.12 -3.57 5.67
CA LEU A 30 14.34 -3.84 4.92
C LEU A 30 15.14 -2.55 4.72
N ALA A 31 14.47 -1.46 4.33
CA ALA A 31 15.11 -0.17 4.17
C ALA A 31 15.53 0.49 5.50
N PHE A 32 14.73 0.33 6.57
CA PHE A 32 15.04 0.92 7.88
C PHE A 32 16.23 0.26 8.56
N TRP A 33 16.36 -1.05 8.40
CA TRP A 33 17.35 -1.84 9.13
C TRP A 33 18.62 -2.04 8.31
N SER A 34 18.55 -2.02 6.97
CA SER A 34 19.70 -2.32 6.08
C SER A 34 20.93 -1.44 6.30
N SER A 35 20.79 -0.22 6.81
CA SER A 35 21.95 0.66 7.04
C SER A 35 22.81 0.26 8.23
N ASN A 36 22.25 -0.43 9.23
CA ASN A 36 22.92 -0.72 10.50
C ASN A 36 23.03 -2.22 10.81
N ILE A 37 22.41 -3.07 9.99
CA ILE A 37 22.15 -4.48 10.28
C ILE A 37 22.45 -5.33 9.04
N ASN A 38 23.18 -6.43 9.23
CA ASN A 38 23.33 -7.45 8.19
C ASN A 38 22.13 -8.40 8.25
N LEU A 39 21.46 -8.60 7.13
CA LEU A 39 20.43 -9.64 7.02
C LEU A 39 21.11 -10.98 6.66
N SER A 40 21.09 -11.94 7.58
CA SER A 40 21.98 -13.13 7.55
C SER A 40 21.52 -14.24 6.60
N GLY A 41 22.46 -14.83 5.86
CA GLY A 41 22.19 -15.80 4.79
C GLY A 41 22.09 -17.27 5.22
N THR A 42 21.34 -17.62 6.26
CA THR A 42 20.95 -19.05 6.38
C THR A 42 20.02 -19.41 5.24
N GLN A 43 19.98 -20.68 4.83
CA GLN A 43 19.08 -21.13 3.77
C GLN A 43 17.62 -20.78 4.06
N GLU A 44 17.22 -20.86 5.33
CA GLU A 44 15.87 -20.50 5.80
C GLU A 44 15.60 -19.01 5.64
N ASP A 45 16.59 -18.16 5.89
CA ASP A 45 16.44 -16.71 5.78
C ASP A 45 16.33 -16.26 4.33
N ILE A 46 17.09 -16.87 3.42
CA ILE A 46 16.99 -16.65 1.98
C ILE A 46 15.59 -17.05 1.47
N LEU A 47 15.00 -18.13 1.98
CA LEU A 47 13.63 -18.51 1.62
C LEU A 47 12.61 -17.47 2.07
N VAL A 48 12.75 -16.92 3.28
CA VAL A 48 11.88 -15.84 3.77
C VAL A 48 12.07 -14.57 2.93
N GLN A 49 13.31 -14.22 2.62
CA GLN A 49 13.62 -13.10 1.73
C GLN A 49 12.93 -13.29 0.36
N ARG A 50 13.14 -14.43 -0.31
CA ARG A 50 12.48 -14.73 -1.59
C ARG A 50 10.97 -14.64 -1.48
N PHE A 51 10.39 -15.18 -0.40
CA PHE A 51 8.95 -15.08 -0.15
C PHE A 51 8.49 -13.61 -0.08
N LEU A 52 9.18 -12.75 0.67
CA LEU A 52 8.84 -11.33 0.78
C LEU A 52 8.91 -10.63 -0.58
N TYR A 53 9.96 -10.88 -1.38
CA TYR A 53 10.11 -10.25 -2.69
C TYR A 53 9.14 -10.77 -3.76
N ILE A 54 8.65 -12.02 -3.64
CA ILE A 54 7.65 -12.59 -4.56
C ILE A 54 6.22 -12.20 -4.17
N PHE A 55 5.89 -12.22 -2.88
CA PHE A 55 4.49 -12.12 -2.42
C PHE A 55 4.14 -10.77 -1.79
N VAL A 56 5.12 -9.98 -1.34
CA VAL A 56 4.89 -8.77 -0.55
C VAL A 56 5.41 -7.52 -1.25
N GLU A 57 6.68 -7.49 -1.65
CA GLU A 57 7.35 -6.31 -2.21
C GLU A 57 6.59 -5.74 -3.41
N GLY A 58 6.20 -4.46 -3.39
CA GLY A 58 5.41 -3.85 -4.47
C GLY A 58 3.92 -4.21 -4.54
N ARG A 59 3.48 -5.40 -4.05
CA ARG A 59 2.08 -5.90 -4.19
C ARG A 59 1.12 -5.05 -3.40
N PHE A 60 1.48 -4.75 -2.16
CA PHE A 60 0.69 -3.93 -1.26
C PHE A 60 0.74 -2.44 -1.64
N TYR A 61 1.89 -1.98 -2.16
CA TYR A 61 2.05 -0.64 -2.73
C TYR A 61 1.12 -0.40 -3.92
N THR A 62 0.99 -1.39 -4.82
CA THR A 62 0.10 -1.32 -5.97
C THR A 62 -1.36 -1.19 -5.55
N ILE A 63 -1.79 -1.99 -4.56
CA ILE A 63 -3.13 -1.90 -3.98
C ILE A 63 -3.37 -0.52 -3.35
N PHE A 64 -2.40 -0.02 -2.58
CA PHE A 64 -2.53 1.26 -1.89
C PHE A 64 -2.58 2.45 -2.88
N SER A 65 -1.74 2.43 -3.92
CA SER A 65 -1.71 3.45 -4.98
C SER A 65 -3.04 3.51 -5.74
N PHE A 66 -3.60 2.34 -6.07
CA PHE A 66 -4.93 2.21 -6.65
C PHE A 66 -6.02 2.75 -5.71
N LEU A 67 -6.00 2.37 -4.43
CA LEU A 67 -6.96 2.85 -3.43
C LEU A 67 -6.86 4.36 -3.15
N PHE A 68 -5.67 4.94 -3.32
CA PHE A 68 -5.48 6.38 -3.22
C PHE A 68 -6.26 7.09 -4.33
N GLY A 69 -6.11 6.65 -5.58
CA GLY A 69 -6.89 7.14 -6.72
C GLY A 69 -8.40 6.99 -6.56
N LEU A 70 -8.85 5.83 -6.07
CA LEU A 70 -10.25 5.63 -5.67
C LEU A 70 -10.68 6.64 -4.59
N GLY A 71 -9.80 6.91 -3.62
CA GLY A 71 -10.00 7.89 -2.57
C GLY A 71 -10.16 9.32 -3.09
N ILE A 72 -9.44 9.70 -4.16
CA ILE A 72 -9.61 10.97 -4.85
C ILE A 72 -11.04 11.10 -5.38
N TRP A 73 -11.54 10.10 -6.11
CA TRP A 73 -12.91 10.11 -6.63
C TRP A 73 -13.96 10.19 -5.51
N ILE A 74 -13.79 9.41 -4.43
CA ILE A 74 -14.72 9.42 -3.28
C ILE A 74 -14.72 10.80 -2.59
N PHE A 75 -13.57 11.44 -2.47
CA PHE A 75 -13.49 12.77 -1.89
C PHE A 75 -14.15 13.82 -2.78
N LEU A 76 -13.81 13.86 -4.07
CA LEU A 76 -14.33 14.84 -5.02
C LEU A 76 -15.84 14.73 -5.19
N SER A 77 -16.38 13.51 -5.30
CA SER A 77 -17.83 13.28 -5.41
C SER A 77 -18.58 13.86 -4.22
N ARG A 78 -18.12 13.60 -2.99
CA ARG A 78 -18.72 14.17 -1.76
C ARG A 78 -18.49 15.67 -1.62
N ALA A 79 -17.34 16.18 -2.06
CA ALA A 79 -17.02 17.59 -1.96
C ALA A 79 -17.89 18.42 -2.91
N LYS A 80 -18.10 17.95 -4.15
CA LYS A 80 -18.96 18.59 -5.16
C LYS A 80 -20.42 18.73 -4.72
N GLU A 81 -20.89 17.83 -3.86
CA GLU A 81 -22.26 17.86 -3.33
C GLU A 81 -22.46 18.85 -2.19
N LYS A 82 -21.38 19.26 -1.52
CA LYS A 82 -21.45 19.96 -0.21
C LYS A 82 -20.68 21.28 -0.16
N ASN A 83 -19.86 21.57 -1.16
CA ASN A 83 -18.97 22.74 -1.17
C ASN A 83 -18.87 23.31 -2.58
N ASP A 84 -18.79 24.63 -2.67
CA ASP A 84 -18.72 25.34 -3.96
C ASP A 84 -17.33 25.24 -4.63
N ARG A 85 -16.29 24.92 -3.86
CA ARG A 85 -14.88 24.85 -4.34
C ARG A 85 -14.22 23.50 -4.03
N PRO A 86 -14.71 22.39 -4.61
CA PRO A 86 -14.23 21.03 -4.29
C PRO A 86 -12.76 20.80 -4.66
N TYR A 87 -12.30 21.36 -5.79
CA TYR A 87 -10.91 21.21 -6.23
C TYR A 87 -9.93 21.98 -5.35
N ALA A 88 -10.29 23.17 -4.86
CA ALA A 88 -9.44 23.92 -3.93
C ALA A 88 -9.27 23.17 -2.60
N LEU A 89 -10.35 22.56 -2.08
CA LEU A 89 -10.27 21.69 -0.90
C LEU A 89 -9.36 20.48 -1.15
N PHE A 90 -9.43 19.89 -2.35
CA PHE A 90 -8.55 18.78 -2.71
C PHE A 90 -7.08 19.19 -2.77
N ILE A 91 -6.76 20.32 -3.39
CA ILE A 91 -5.39 20.85 -3.44
C ILE A 91 -4.86 21.08 -2.02
N ARG A 92 -5.65 21.74 -1.15
CA ARG A 92 -5.27 21.94 0.27
C ARG A 92 -5.02 20.61 0.98
N ARG A 93 -5.87 19.61 0.74
CA ARG A 93 -5.71 18.25 1.27
C ARG A 93 -4.39 17.60 0.82
N MET A 94 -4.02 17.77 -0.45
CA MET A 94 -2.74 17.26 -0.99
C MET A 94 -1.54 18.03 -0.44
N LEU A 95 -1.62 19.35 -0.27
CA LEU A 95 -0.55 20.14 0.34
C LEU A 95 -0.26 19.69 1.77
N ILE A 96 -1.29 19.50 2.60
CA ILE A 96 -1.11 19.01 3.97
C ILE A 96 -0.51 17.59 3.97
N LEU A 97 -0.97 16.74 3.05
CA LEU A 97 -0.40 15.40 2.90
C LEU A 97 1.06 15.44 2.45
N GLY A 98 1.41 16.37 1.56
CA GLY A 98 2.78 16.58 1.09
C GLY A 98 3.70 17.11 2.18
N ILE A 99 3.23 18.01 3.05
CA ILE A 99 3.99 18.44 4.23
C ILE A 99 4.25 17.26 5.16
N ALA A 100 3.22 16.47 5.46
CA ALA A 100 3.39 15.29 6.30
C ALA A 100 4.33 14.25 5.67
N GLY A 101 4.24 14.04 4.35
CA GLY A 101 5.16 13.19 3.60
C GLY A 101 6.60 13.71 3.63
N GLY A 102 6.81 15.02 3.43
CA GLY A 102 8.13 15.64 3.51
C GLY A 102 8.77 15.52 4.90
N ILE A 103 7.99 15.65 5.97
CA ILE A 103 8.47 15.38 7.33
C ILE A 103 8.80 13.89 7.49
N HIS A 104 7.92 13.02 7.02
CA HIS A 104 8.10 11.57 7.12
C HIS A 104 9.26 11.03 6.28
N GLN A 105 9.62 11.71 5.19
CA GLN A 105 10.74 11.34 4.33
C GLN A 105 12.09 11.39 5.05
N VAL A 106 12.21 12.20 6.11
CA VAL A 106 13.39 12.23 6.99
C VAL A 106 13.54 10.91 7.77
N ILE A 107 12.43 10.25 8.09
CA ILE A 107 12.39 8.96 8.80
C ILE A 107 12.50 7.81 7.79
N ASN A 108 11.85 7.93 6.64
CA ASN A 108 11.79 6.90 5.61
C ASN A 108 12.07 7.50 4.22
N PRO A 109 13.32 7.48 3.75
CA PRO A 109 13.63 7.90 2.38
C PRO A 109 12.87 7.05 1.35
N GLY A 110 12.24 7.70 0.37
CA GLY A 110 11.45 7.00 -0.66
C GLY A 110 10.03 6.62 -0.24
N GLU A 111 9.52 7.22 0.84
CA GLU A 111 8.17 6.99 1.34
C GLU A 111 7.06 7.40 0.36
N ALA A 112 5.90 6.77 0.49
CA ALA A 112 4.82 6.87 -0.49
C ALA A 112 3.95 8.15 -0.42
N LEU A 113 3.82 8.81 0.74
CA LEU A 113 2.86 9.90 0.95
C LEU A 113 3.19 11.14 0.13
N LEU A 114 4.45 11.54 0.07
CA LEU A 114 4.91 12.69 -0.69
C LEU A 114 4.71 12.43 -2.18
N ILE A 115 5.09 11.23 -2.65
CA ILE A 115 4.84 10.79 -4.03
C ILE A 115 3.34 10.87 -4.33
N TYR A 116 2.48 10.41 -3.42
CA TYR A 116 1.04 10.45 -3.60
C TYR A 116 0.44 11.86 -3.56
N ALA A 117 0.98 12.75 -2.73
CA ALA A 117 0.58 14.14 -2.70
C ALA A 117 0.91 14.84 -4.03
N ILE A 118 2.11 14.60 -4.57
CA ILE A 118 2.58 15.16 -5.83
C ILE A 118 1.77 14.59 -7.00
N LEU A 119 1.67 13.26 -7.12
CA LEU A 119 0.98 12.61 -8.24
C LEU A 119 -0.56 12.68 -8.12
N GLY A 120 -1.10 12.88 -6.93
CA GLY A 120 -2.54 13.09 -6.72
C GLY A 120 -3.05 14.40 -7.32
N LEU A 121 -2.21 15.44 -7.38
CA LEU A 121 -2.55 16.74 -7.98
C LEU A 121 -2.87 16.63 -9.47
N PRO A 122 -2.02 16.07 -10.36
CA PRO A 122 -2.37 15.92 -11.77
C PRO A 122 -3.55 14.96 -11.98
N VAL A 123 -3.70 13.91 -11.15
CA VAL A 123 -4.83 12.97 -11.23
C VAL A 123 -6.18 13.67 -11.05
N VAL A 124 -6.24 14.78 -10.31
CA VAL A 124 -7.49 15.53 -10.12
C VAL A 124 -8.08 16.07 -11.44
N PHE A 125 -7.24 16.36 -12.45
CA PHE A 125 -7.70 16.88 -13.74
C PHE A 125 -8.44 15.80 -14.55
N PHE A 126 -8.03 14.54 -14.38
CA PHE A 126 -8.66 13.39 -15.03
C PHE A 126 -10.07 13.09 -14.49
N ASP A 127 -10.46 13.65 -13.34
CA ASP A 127 -11.85 13.54 -12.87
C ASP A 127 -12.86 14.21 -13.82
N LYS A 128 -12.41 15.16 -14.66
CA LYS A 128 -13.21 15.78 -15.71
C LYS A 128 -13.29 14.96 -17.00
N PHE A 129 -12.40 13.97 -17.16
CA PHE A 129 -12.31 13.18 -18.37
C PHE A 129 -13.37 12.07 -18.38
N PRO A 130 -13.79 11.59 -19.56
CA PRO A 130 -14.65 10.43 -19.68
C PRO A 130 -14.04 9.20 -19.00
N LYS A 131 -14.86 8.49 -18.20
CA LYS A 131 -14.43 7.31 -17.42
C LYS A 131 -13.76 6.20 -18.22
N HIS A 132 -14.08 6.06 -19.51
CA HIS A 132 -13.42 5.06 -20.37
C HIS A 132 -12.00 5.48 -20.78
N ILE A 133 -11.74 6.78 -20.97
CA ILE A 133 -10.40 7.29 -21.26
C ILE A 133 -9.49 7.06 -20.05
N ASN A 134 -9.95 7.40 -18.84
CA ASN A 134 -9.20 7.16 -17.62
C ASN A 134 -8.89 5.66 -17.41
N LEU A 135 -9.84 4.79 -17.76
CA LEU A 135 -9.66 3.34 -17.68
C LEU A 135 -8.58 2.87 -18.67
N ILE A 136 -8.65 3.30 -19.94
CA ILE A 136 -7.69 2.92 -20.97
C ILE A 136 -6.30 3.43 -20.63
N LEU A 137 -6.16 4.71 -20.26
CA LEU A 137 -4.88 5.30 -19.86
C LEU A 137 -4.30 4.62 -18.61
N GLY A 138 -5.15 4.31 -17.62
CA GLY A 138 -4.74 3.57 -16.43
C GLY A 138 -4.22 2.18 -16.76
N ILE A 139 -4.94 1.40 -17.59
CA ILE A 139 -4.52 0.05 -17.99
C ILE A 139 -3.24 0.11 -18.83
N ALA A 140 -3.20 0.96 -19.86
CA ALA A 140 -2.02 1.10 -20.71
C ALA A 140 -0.80 1.54 -19.90
N GLY A 141 -0.96 2.52 -19.02
CA GLY A 141 0.12 2.98 -18.15
C GLY A 141 0.58 1.91 -17.14
N VAL A 142 -0.32 1.08 -16.61
CA VAL A 142 0.08 -0.06 -15.75
C VAL A 142 0.88 -1.09 -16.53
N ILE A 143 0.46 -1.45 -17.76
CA ILE A 143 1.18 -2.40 -18.62
C ILE A 143 2.58 -1.85 -18.94
N THR A 144 2.65 -0.61 -19.41
CA THR A 144 3.92 0.05 -19.74
C THR A 144 4.81 0.20 -18.52
N GLY A 145 4.28 0.68 -17.39
CA GLY A 145 5.05 0.82 -16.15
C GLY A 145 5.56 -0.51 -15.59
N SER A 146 4.78 -1.59 -15.74
CA SER A 146 5.22 -2.94 -15.36
C SER A 146 6.35 -3.43 -16.26
N PHE A 147 6.29 -3.16 -17.57
CA PHE A 147 7.32 -3.54 -18.52
C PHE A 147 8.67 -2.86 -18.25
N PHE A 148 8.66 -1.59 -17.84
CA PHE A 148 9.88 -0.85 -17.53
C PHE A 148 10.40 -1.04 -16.09
N GLY A 149 9.71 -1.81 -15.25
CA GLY A 149 10.12 -2.07 -13.86
C GLY A 149 10.12 -0.85 -12.93
N ALA A 150 9.75 0.34 -13.41
CA ALA A 150 9.89 1.57 -12.64
C ALA A 150 8.69 1.82 -11.73
N LYS A 151 8.90 1.72 -10.41
CA LYS A 151 7.86 1.92 -9.37
C LYS A 151 7.10 3.24 -9.53
N LEU A 152 7.81 4.34 -9.83
CA LEU A 152 7.22 5.67 -10.02
C LEU A 152 6.33 5.74 -11.28
N LEU A 153 6.69 5.01 -12.35
CA LEU A 153 5.88 4.96 -13.59
C LEU A 153 4.56 4.21 -13.38
N MET A 154 4.48 3.29 -12.42
CA MET A 154 3.24 2.58 -12.10
C MET A 154 2.29 3.38 -11.22
N THR A 155 2.79 4.26 -10.35
CA THR A 155 1.98 4.94 -9.33
C THR A 155 0.85 5.77 -9.93
N LEU A 156 1.16 6.63 -10.90
CA LEU A 156 0.17 7.52 -11.52
C LEU A 156 -0.89 6.73 -12.31
N PRO A 157 -0.53 5.76 -13.18
CA PRO A 157 -1.50 4.89 -13.83
C PRO A 157 -2.40 4.12 -12.86
N LEU A 158 -1.85 3.62 -11.75
CA LEU A 158 -2.65 2.95 -10.71
C LEU A 158 -3.64 3.89 -10.04
N MET A 159 -3.24 5.13 -9.74
CA MET A 159 -4.16 6.14 -9.23
C MET A 159 -5.25 6.48 -10.25
N MET A 160 -4.91 6.61 -11.53
CA MET A 160 -5.90 6.84 -12.58
C MET A 160 -6.87 5.66 -12.72
N LEU A 161 -6.37 4.43 -12.62
CA LEU A 161 -7.19 3.22 -12.62
C LEU A 161 -8.14 3.19 -11.41
N GLY A 162 -7.65 3.57 -10.24
CA GLY A 162 -8.45 3.75 -9.02
C GLY A 162 -9.56 4.79 -9.17
N LEU A 163 -9.23 5.93 -9.76
CA LEU A 163 -10.18 7.01 -10.08
C LEU A 163 -11.28 6.48 -11.01
N ALA A 164 -10.90 5.78 -12.09
CA ALA A 164 -11.84 5.18 -13.04
C ALA A 164 -12.76 4.14 -12.36
N PHE A 165 -12.22 3.28 -11.50
CA PHE A 165 -13.01 2.31 -10.73
C PHE A 165 -14.04 3.00 -9.81
N GLY A 166 -13.68 4.15 -9.24
CA GLY A 166 -14.60 5.03 -8.53
C GLY A 166 -15.71 5.54 -9.44
N GLN A 167 -15.37 6.10 -10.61
CA GLN A 167 -16.35 6.60 -11.58
C GLN A 167 -17.33 5.52 -12.07
N TYR A 168 -16.89 4.27 -12.20
CA TYR A 168 -17.74 3.12 -12.53
C TYR A 168 -18.49 2.53 -11.33
N ARG A 169 -18.18 2.96 -10.10
CA ARG A 169 -18.75 2.43 -8.85
C ARG A 169 -18.60 0.91 -8.74
N VAL A 170 -17.43 0.40 -9.16
CA VAL A 170 -17.17 -1.05 -9.25
C VAL A 170 -17.30 -1.71 -7.87
N ILE A 171 -16.66 -1.12 -6.85
CA ILE A 171 -16.67 -1.67 -5.49
C ILE A 171 -18.06 -1.57 -4.85
N GLU A 172 -18.88 -0.56 -5.17
CA GLU A 172 -20.25 -0.47 -4.63
C GLU A 172 -21.18 -1.57 -5.17
N SER A 173 -20.86 -2.11 -6.35
CA SER A 173 -21.65 -3.13 -7.03
C SER A 173 -21.12 -4.55 -6.84
N TYR A 174 -20.12 -4.76 -5.97
CA TYR A 174 -19.44 -6.07 -5.84
C TYR A 174 -20.38 -7.24 -5.52
N ILE A 175 -21.33 -7.04 -4.59
CA ILE A 175 -22.32 -8.07 -4.22
C ILE A 175 -23.18 -8.45 -5.42
N LYS A 176 -23.60 -7.47 -6.23
CA LYS A 176 -24.44 -7.70 -7.42
C LYS A 176 -23.65 -8.36 -8.55
N LYS A 177 -22.36 -8.02 -8.69
CA LYS A 177 -21.47 -8.53 -9.74
C LYS A 177 -20.53 -9.62 -9.25
N ARG A 178 -20.97 -10.45 -8.28
CA ARG A 178 -20.13 -11.51 -7.68
C ARG A 178 -19.54 -12.47 -8.71
N LYS A 179 -20.31 -12.84 -9.75
CA LYS A 179 -19.81 -13.69 -10.86
C LYS A 179 -18.61 -13.08 -11.57
N THR A 180 -18.66 -11.79 -11.88
CA THR A 180 -17.53 -11.07 -12.49
C THR A 180 -16.30 -11.08 -11.58
N TRP A 181 -16.48 -10.81 -10.28
CA TRP A 181 -15.39 -10.88 -9.31
C TRP A 181 -14.79 -12.27 -9.17
N MET A 182 -15.60 -13.34 -9.25
CA MET A 182 -15.10 -14.72 -9.27
C MET A 182 -14.26 -15.02 -10.51
N ILE A 183 -14.71 -14.60 -11.70
CA ILE A 183 -13.93 -14.76 -12.94
C ILE A 183 -12.59 -14.02 -12.81
N VAL A 184 -12.60 -12.76 -12.35
CA VAL A 184 -11.37 -11.99 -12.13
C VAL A 184 -10.44 -12.68 -11.13
N ALA A 185 -10.98 -13.20 -10.02
CA ALA A 185 -10.19 -13.91 -9.01
C ALA A 185 -9.57 -15.19 -9.57
N VAL A 186 -10.30 -15.99 -10.35
CA VAL A 186 -9.77 -17.21 -10.97
C VAL A 186 -8.70 -16.90 -12.01
N LEU A 187 -8.94 -15.94 -12.90
CA LEU A 187 -7.96 -15.55 -13.93
C LEU A 187 -6.68 -14.98 -13.31
N SER A 188 -6.83 -14.09 -12.33
CA SER A 188 -5.67 -13.52 -11.61
C SER A 188 -4.97 -14.54 -10.73
N PHE A 189 -5.67 -15.53 -10.17
CA PHE A 189 -5.07 -16.65 -9.44
C PHE A 189 -4.20 -17.49 -10.37
N VAL A 190 -4.73 -17.90 -11.54
CA VAL A 190 -3.96 -18.67 -12.53
C VAL A 190 -2.73 -17.89 -13.00
N ALA A 191 -2.89 -16.61 -13.33
CA ALA A 191 -1.77 -15.74 -13.69
C ALA A 191 -0.73 -15.63 -12.56
N THR A 192 -1.18 -15.53 -11.30
CA THR A 192 -0.31 -15.49 -10.12
C THR A 192 0.48 -16.79 -9.97
N ILE A 193 -0.15 -17.96 -10.10
CA ILE A 193 0.54 -19.26 -10.01
C ILE A 193 1.59 -19.42 -11.11
N ILE A 194 1.26 -19.04 -12.35
CA ILE A 194 2.21 -19.05 -13.46
C ILE A 194 3.39 -18.11 -13.16
N SER A 195 3.10 -16.90 -12.66
CA SER A 195 4.13 -15.91 -12.28
C SER A 195 5.02 -16.43 -11.17
N VAL A 196 4.46 -17.07 -10.13
CA VAL A 196 5.24 -17.67 -9.04
C VAL A 196 6.14 -18.78 -9.57
N ALA A 197 5.63 -19.69 -10.40
CA ALA A 197 6.44 -20.77 -10.97
C ALA A 197 7.61 -20.23 -11.82
N PHE A 198 7.36 -19.20 -12.62
CA PHE A 198 8.39 -18.53 -13.42
C PHE A 198 9.42 -17.80 -12.54
N LEU A 199 8.98 -16.99 -11.58
CA LEU A 199 9.86 -16.25 -10.68
C LEU A 199 10.69 -17.20 -9.80
N TRP A 200 10.12 -18.32 -9.37
CA TRP A 200 10.85 -19.31 -8.57
C TRP A 200 12.06 -19.90 -9.32
N GLN A 201 11.95 -20.09 -10.64
CA GLN A 201 13.05 -20.55 -11.49
C GLN A 201 14.13 -19.48 -11.71
N LYS A 202 13.77 -18.21 -11.54
CA LYS A 202 14.66 -17.05 -11.73
C LYS A 202 15.22 -16.49 -10.43
N ALA A 203 14.78 -16.99 -9.28
CA ALA A 203 15.25 -16.52 -8.00
C ALA A 203 16.73 -16.89 -7.80
N PRO A 204 17.59 -15.93 -7.43
CA PRO A 204 19.02 -16.19 -7.21
C PRO A 204 19.22 -17.15 -6.05
N VAL A 205 20.27 -17.97 -6.12
CA VAL A 205 20.60 -18.98 -5.10
C VAL A 205 20.99 -18.30 -3.78
N ASP A 206 21.73 -17.21 -3.88
CA ASP A 206 22.18 -16.42 -2.76
C ASP A 206 21.19 -15.29 -2.43
N GLY A 207 21.21 -14.86 -1.18
CA GLY A 207 20.41 -13.73 -0.70
C GLY A 207 21.11 -12.39 -0.91
N LEU A 208 20.38 -11.31 -0.62
CA LEU A 208 20.96 -9.97 -0.56
C LEU A 208 21.86 -9.82 0.67
N VAL A 209 23.06 -9.30 0.47
CA VAL A 209 23.96 -8.88 1.55
C VAL A 209 23.93 -7.36 1.65
N SER A 210 23.60 -6.83 2.82
CA SER A 210 23.50 -5.38 3.02
C SER A 210 24.88 -4.71 3.09
N ASN A 211 25.01 -3.54 2.47
CA ASN A 211 26.14 -2.65 2.71
C ASN A 211 26.05 -2.15 4.16
N MET A 212 27.01 -2.52 5.00
CA MET A 212 27.13 -2.00 6.36
C MET A 212 28.23 -0.94 6.39
N ASP A 213 28.03 0.09 7.22
CA ASP A 213 29.05 1.11 7.44
C ASP A 213 30.39 0.46 7.88
N GLY A 214 31.44 0.71 7.12
CA GLY A 214 32.79 0.19 7.38
C GLY A 214 33.06 -1.24 6.89
N VAL A 215 32.14 -1.87 6.15
CA VAL A 215 32.34 -3.22 5.57
C VAL A 215 32.21 -3.17 4.05
N GLU A 216 33.31 -3.41 3.34
CA GLU A 216 33.30 -3.54 1.89
C GLU A 216 32.81 -4.94 1.48
N LEU A 217 31.90 -4.98 0.51
CA LEU A 217 31.45 -6.23 -0.10
C LEU A 217 32.50 -6.79 -1.05
N THR A 218 32.67 -8.10 -1.04
CA THR A 218 33.46 -8.82 -2.04
C THR A 218 32.81 -8.71 -3.43
N GLU A 219 33.59 -8.85 -4.50
CA GLU A 219 33.08 -8.85 -5.88
C GLU A 219 31.96 -9.89 -6.08
N ALA A 220 32.09 -11.07 -5.46
CA ALA A 220 31.07 -12.12 -5.49
C ALA A 220 29.75 -11.65 -4.84
N GLN A 221 29.80 -10.98 -3.70
CA GLN A 221 28.62 -10.42 -3.03
C GLN A 221 27.98 -9.29 -3.84
N VAL A 222 28.79 -8.45 -4.49
CA VAL A 222 28.29 -7.39 -5.39
C VAL A 222 27.57 -8.00 -6.59
N SER A 223 28.12 -9.06 -7.18
CA SER A 223 27.46 -9.79 -8.28
C SER A 223 26.14 -10.43 -7.81
N SER A 224 26.15 -11.13 -6.68
CA SER A 224 24.94 -11.72 -6.09
C SER A 224 23.84 -10.68 -5.84
N ASN A 225 24.22 -9.52 -5.28
CA ASN A 225 23.28 -8.43 -5.06
C ASN A 225 22.69 -7.90 -6.37
N ARG A 226 23.48 -7.82 -7.45
CA ARG A 226 22.98 -7.41 -8.77
C ARG A 226 21.94 -8.39 -9.30
N ASP A 227 22.24 -9.69 -9.26
CA ASP A 227 21.30 -10.74 -9.69
C ASP A 227 20.01 -10.68 -8.87
N PHE A 228 20.12 -10.35 -7.58
CA PHE A 228 18.98 -10.15 -6.70
C PHE A 228 18.15 -8.91 -7.06
N TYR A 229 18.78 -7.77 -7.38
CA TYR A 229 18.06 -6.59 -7.84
C TYR A 229 17.36 -6.82 -9.19
N ASP A 230 18.00 -7.50 -10.13
CA ASP A 230 17.40 -7.91 -11.40
C ASP A 230 16.17 -8.82 -11.17
N PHE A 231 16.28 -9.76 -10.22
CA PHE A 231 15.15 -10.58 -9.78
C PHE A 231 14.04 -9.76 -9.13
N ALA A 232 14.36 -8.77 -8.29
CA ALA A 232 13.39 -7.91 -7.64
C ALA A 232 12.62 -7.05 -8.67
N ASP A 233 13.31 -6.50 -9.67
CA ASP A 233 12.72 -5.73 -10.77
C ASP A 233 11.84 -6.62 -11.65
N LEU A 234 12.31 -7.82 -12.01
CA LEU A 234 11.50 -8.80 -12.73
C LEU A 234 10.26 -9.19 -11.93
N SER A 235 10.40 -9.43 -10.63
CA SER A 235 9.31 -9.72 -9.71
C SER A 235 8.31 -8.56 -9.67
N PHE A 236 8.77 -7.32 -9.75
CA PHE A 236 7.93 -6.13 -9.77
C PHE A 236 7.04 -6.06 -11.03
N THR A 237 7.53 -6.49 -12.20
CA THR A 237 6.73 -6.57 -13.45
C THR A 237 5.46 -7.41 -13.29
N PHE A 238 5.49 -8.47 -12.49
CA PHE A 238 4.32 -9.35 -12.28
C PHE A 238 3.37 -8.86 -11.17
N THR A 239 3.73 -7.80 -10.45
CA THR A 239 2.95 -7.25 -9.31
C THR A 239 1.45 -7.09 -9.58
N PRO A 240 0.98 -6.58 -10.75
CA PRO A 240 -0.45 -6.40 -11.00
C PRO A 240 -1.27 -7.69 -10.83
N PHE A 241 -0.74 -8.85 -11.23
CA PHE A 241 -1.48 -10.12 -11.12
C PHE A 241 -1.76 -10.50 -9.66
N PHE A 242 -0.73 -10.40 -8.82
CA PHE A 242 -0.83 -10.64 -7.38
C PHE A 242 -1.79 -9.65 -6.71
N SER A 243 -1.63 -8.36 -6.98
CA SER A 243 -2.49 -7.32 -6.37
C SER A 243 -3.97 -7.50 -6.75
N VAL A 244 -4.25 -7.82 -8.02
CA VAL A 244 -5.62 -8.10 -8.49
C VAL A 244 -6.17 -9.36 -7.83
N PHE A 245 -5.36 -10.42 -7.71
CA PHE A 245 -5.75 -11.64 -7.01
C PHE A 245 -6.08 -11.35 -5.54
N TYR A 246 -5.19 -10.67 -4.81
CA TYR A 246 -5.39 -10.35 -3.40
C TYR A 246 -6.67 -9.54 -3.17
N VAL A 247 -6.90 -8.49 -3.97
CA VAL A 247 -8.09 -7.64 -3.83
C VAL A 247 -9.36 -8.42 -4.20
N SER A 248 -9.35 -9.15 -5.32
CA SER A 248 -10.54 -9.88 -5.76
C SER A 248 -10.90 -11.02 -4.81
N PHE A 249 -9.91 -11.75 -4.30
CA PHE A 249 -10.10 -12.76 -3.26
C PHE A 249 -10.66 -12.15 -1.98
N LEU A 250 -10.08 -11.05 -1.49
CA LEU A 250 -10.54 -10.38 -0.27
C LEU A 250 -11.98 -9.86 -0.39
N VAL A 251 -12.34 -9.31 -1.55
CA VAL A 251 -13.71 -8.85 -1.86
C VAL A 251 -14.71 -10.01 -1.86
N LEU A 252 -14.33 -11.18 -2.37
CA LEU A 252 -15.17 -12.38 -2.37
C LEU A 252 -15.26 -13.04 -0.99
N LEU A 253 -14.22 -12.90 -0.17
CA LEU A 253 -14.15 -13.44 1.19
C LEU A 253 -14.92 -12.59 2.20
N GLU A 254 -15.04 -11.27 1.99
CA GLU A 254 -15.67 -10.34 2.94
C GLU A 254 -17.06 -10.78 3.43
N PRO A 255 -18.00 -11.23 2.57
CA PRO A 255 -19.32 -11.68 3.02
C PRO A 255 -19.26 -12.93 3.91
N LEU A 256 -18.24 -13.78 3.75
CA LEU A 256 -18.09 -15.06 4.46
C LEU A 256 -17.34 -14.88 5.79
N ALA A 257 -16.32 -14.02 5.81
CA ALA A 257 -15.41 -13.85 6.96
C ALA A 257 -15.56 -12.48 7.65
N ARG A 258 -16.71 -11.81 7.51
CA ARG A 258 -16.94 -10.44 7.98
C ARG A 258 -16.54 -10.20 9.44
N LYS A 259 -16.84 -11.15 10.34
CA LYS A 259 -16.53 -11.04 11.77
C LYS A 259 -15.03 -11.11 12.03
N LEU A 260 -14.33 -12.05 11.37
CA LEU A 260 -12.88 -12.22 11.45
C LEU A 260 -12.13 -11.03 10.86
N LEU A 261 -12.61 -10.50 9.73
CA LEU A 261 -12.02 -9.36 9.02
C LEU A 261 -12.41 -8.00 9.64
N SER A 262 -13.32 -7.98 10.63
CA SER A 262 -13.82 -6.74 11.22
C SER A 262 -12.73 -5.84 11.83
N PRO A 263 -11.70 -6.36 12.54
CA PRO A 263 -10.63 -5.53 13.09
C PRO A 263 -9.79 -4.82 12.00
N LEU A 264 -9.65 -5.43 10.82
CA LEU A 264 -8.93 -4.84 9.69
C LEU A 264 -9.63 -3.58 9.15
N ASN A 265 -10.96 -3.48 9.28
CA ASN A 265 -11.66 -2.25 8.93
C ASN A 265 -11.22 -1.09 9.84
N SER A 266 -11.09 -1.34 11.14
CA SER A 266 -10.63 -0.33 12.09
C SER A 266 -9.19 0.10 11.77
N PHE A 267 -8.33 -0.86 11.48
CA PHE A 267 -6.95 -0.63 11.06
C PHE A 267 -6.86 0.20 9.78
N GLY A 268 -7.66 -0.13 8.75
CA GLY A 268 -7.71 0.60 7.48
C GLY A 268 -8.39 1.98 7.55
N ARG A 269 -9.33 2.18 8.49
CA ARG A 269 -9.91 3.50 8.77
C ARG A 269 -8.89 4.48 9.37
N MET A 270 -7.82 3.96 9.96
CA MET A 270 -6.69 4.69 10.52
C MET A 270 -5.43 4.55 9.67
N ALA A 271 -5.59 4.43 8.34
CA ALA A 271 -4.50 4.16 7.42
C ALA A 271 -3.32 5.14 7.51
N PHE A 272 -3.58 6.44 7.61
CA PHE A 272 -2.55 7.45 7.69
C PHE A 272 -1.84 7.42 9.04
N THR A 273 -2.59 7.31 10.15
CA THR A 273 -2.01 7.13 11.48
C THR A 273 -1.16 5.87 11.55
N ASN A 274 -1.67 4.74 11.07
CA ASN A 274 -0.98 3.46 11.17
C ASN A 274 0.24 3.40 10.27
N TYR A 275 0.18 3.93 9.05
CA TYR A 275 1.35 3.98 8.15
C TYR A 275 2.52 4.77 8.76
N ILE A 276 2.27 5.98 9.26
CA ILE A 276 3.32 6.77 9.94
C ILE A 276 3.76 6.06 11.22
N GLY A 277 2.81 5.52 11.99
CA GLY A 277 3.10 4.80 13.22
C GLY A 277 3.98 3.56 13.00
N GLN A 278 3.80 2.84 11.88
CA GLN A 278 4.64 1.69 11.53
C GLN A 278 6.08 2.11 11.37
N SER A 279 6.35 3.15 10.58
CA SER A 279 7.70 3.66 10.36
C SER A 279 8.34 4.12 11.67
N VAL A 280 7.61 4.92 12.46
CA VAL A 280 8.12 5.44 13.74
C VAL A 280 8.46 4.29 14.70
N ILE A 281 7.56 3.31 14.85
CA ILE A 281 7.79 2.16 15.74
C ILE A 281 8.99 1.33 15.26
N LEU A 282 9.08 1.02 13.98
CA LEU A 282 10.17 0.19 13.43
C LEU A 282 11.54 0.88 13.52
N VAL A 283 11.58 2.21 13.34
CA VAL A 283 12.80 3.01 13.52
C VAL A 283 13.19 3.08 15.00
N ILE A 284 12.24 3.28 15.91
CA ILE A 284 12.52 3.24 17.35
C ILE A 284 13.08 1.87 17.75
N ILE A 285 12.50 0.77 17.27
CA ILE A 285 13.03 -0.58 17.52
C ILE A 285 14.46 -0.70 16.99
N ALA A 286 14.73 -0.22 15.77
CA ALA A 286 16.06 -0.25 15.17
C ALA A 286 17.11 0.49 16.02
N MET A 287 16.74 1.62 16.63
CA MET A 287 17.65 2.41 17.49
C MET A 287 18.13 1.65 18.74
N PHE A 288 17.39 0.63 19.19
CA PHE A 288 17.78 -0.21 20.30
C PHE A 288 18.61 -1.44 19.87
N ILE A 289 18.78 -1.66 18.57
CA ILE A 289 19.63 -2.73 18.04
C ILE A 289 21.05 -2.16 17.90
N PRO A 290 22.07 -2.77 18.52
CA PRO A 290 23.45 -2.31 18.38
C PRO A 290 23.90 -2.30 16.92
N THR A 291 24.62 -1.27 16.50
CA THR A 291 25.15 -1.15 15.14
C THR A 291 26.08 -2.32 14.82
N GLY A 292 25.97 -2.86 13.61
CA GLY A 292 26.74 -4.04 13.18
C GLY A 292 26.16 -5.38 13.65
N THR A 293 25.01 -5.38 14.35
CA THR A 293 24.31 -6.62 14.69
C THR A 293 23.73 -7.27 13.43
N VAL A 294 23.88 -8.59 13.33
CA VAL A 294 23.24 -9.39 12.29
C VAL A 294 21.82 -9.73 12.74
N VAL A 295 20.80 -9.35 11.97
CA VAL A 295 19.39 -9.68 12.25
C VAL A 295 18.82 -10.42 11.05
N SER A 296 18.17 -11.55 11.26
CA SER A 296 17.62 -12.34 10.15
C SER A 296 16.35 -11.71 9.56
N TYR A 297 16.06 -11.96 8.27
CA TYR A 297 14.76 -11.69 7.63
C TYR A 297 13.61 -12.32 8.41
N ILE A 298 13.80 -13.50 9.01
CA ILE A 298 12.84 -14.12 9.92
C ILE A 298 12.54 -13.20 11.11
N THR A 299 13.57 -12.67 11.77
CA THR A 299 13.42 -11.80 12.95
C THR A 299 12.74 -10.48 12.58
N ALA A 300 13.12 -9.88 11.44
CA ALA A 300 12.47 -8.69 10.91
C ALA A 300 10.98 -8.96 10.60
N THR A 301 10.68 -10.11 9.98
CA THR A 301 9.31 -10.53 9.65
C THR A 301 8.46 -10.69 10.90
N ILE A 302 8.98 -11.38 11.93
CA ILE A 302 8.30 -11.55 13.23
C ILE A 302 8.03 -10.18 13.86
N THR A 303 9.02 -9.28 13.84
CA THR A 303 8.88 -7.92 14.36
C THR A 303 7.74 -7.17 13.64
N CYS A 304 7.71 -7.19 12.30
CA CYS A 304 6.62 -6.58 11.52
C CYS A 304 5.25 -7.17 11.86
N VAL A 305 5.15 -8.50 11.99
CA VAL A 305 3.90 -9.18 12.38
C VAL A 305 3.42 -8.68 13.75
N LEU A 306 4.31 -8.61 14.74
CA LEU A 306 3.97 -8.15 16.09
C LEU A 306 3.52 -6.68 16.09
N VAL A 307 4.22 -5.81 15.36
CA VAL A 307 3.84 -4.39 15.21
C VAL A 307 2.46 -4.26 14.57
N VAL A 308 2.19 -4.99 13.49
CA VAL A 308 0.89 -4.96 12.81
C VAL A 308 -0.24 -5.47 13.71
N ILE A 309 -0.03 -6.58 14.42
CA ILE A 309 -1.03 -7.11 15.37
C ILE A 309 -1.34 -6.08 16.46
N ALA A 310 -0.31 -5.50 17.07
CA ALA A 310 -0.47 -4.47 18.08
C ALA A 310 -1.27 -3.28 17.55
N GLN A 311 -0.93 -2.76 16.36
CA GLN A 311 -1.65 -1.64 15.77
C GLN A 311 -3.09 -1.97 15.37
N ILE A 312 -3.39 -3.20 14.92
CA ILE A 312 -4.77 -3.63 14.65
C ILE A 312 -5.60 -3.58 15.94
N ILE A 313 -5.07 -4.10 17.04
CA ILE A 313 -5.73 -4.10 18.36
C ILE A 313 -5.94 -2.65 18.85
N ILE A 314 -4.88 -1.84 18.81
CA ILE A 314 -4.93 -0.43 19.23
C ILE A 314 -5.93 0.35 18.38
N SER A 315 -5.95 0.16 17.06
CA SER A 315 -6.90 0.83 16.16
C SER A 315 -8.34 0.44 16.47
N ALA A 316 -8.59 -0.84 16.73
CA ALA A 316 -9.92 -1.34 17.10
C ALA A 316 -10.39 -0.76 18.43
N TYR A 317 -9.49 -0.65 19.42
CA TYR A 317 -9.80 -0.04 20.71
C TYR A 317 -10.01 1.48 20.60
N TRP A 318 -9.11 2.19 19.90
CA TRP A 318 -9.16 3.64 19.69
C TRP A 318 -10.49 4.08 19.07
N LEU A 319 -10.91 3.39 17.99
CA LEU A 319 -12.15 3.71 17.29
C LEU A 319 -13.43 3.34 18.08
N ARG A 320 -13.33 2.78 19.30
CA ARG A 320 -14.48 2.71 20.22
C ARG A 320 -14.84 4.10 20.74
N TYR A 321 -13.83 4.90 21.11
CA TYR A 321 -13.98 6.21 21.74
C TYR A 321 -13.88 7.38 20.76
N PHE A 322 -13.14 7.24 19.67
CA PHE A 322 -12.87 8.31 18.70
C PHE A 322 -13.47 8.03 17.32
N LYS A 323 -13.76 9.10 16.56
CA LYS A 323 -14.34 9.05 15.21
C LYS A 323 -13.31 8.72 14.13
N TYR A 324 -12.08 9.18 14.34
CA TYR A 324 -10.96 9.13 13.38
C TYR A 324 -9.67 8.74 14.12
N GLY A 325 -8.68 8.26 13.38
CA GLY A 325 -7.31 8.28 13.89
C GLY A 325 -6.79 9.71 14.04
N PRO A 326 -5.79 9.93 14.90
CA PRO A 326 -5.26 11.26 15.20
C PRO A 326 -4.75 11.99 13.96
N LEU A 327 -3.98 11.34 13.08
CA LEU A 327 -3.46 11.98 11.87
C LEU A 327 -4.55 12.21 10.82
N GLU A 328 -5.52 11.29 10.69
CA GLU A 328 -6.68 11.50 9.83
C GLU A 328 -7.52 12.69 10.28
N TRP A 329 -7.66 12.86 11.60
CA TRP A 329 -8.38 13.99 12.18
C TRP A 329 -7.65 15.30 11.90
N LEU A 330 -6.35 15.39 12.18
CA LEU A 330 -5.54 16.57 11.85
C LEU A 330 -5.63 16.92 10.36
N TRP A 331 -5.49 15.90 9.50
CA TRP A 331 -5.60 16.08 8.06
C TRP A 331 -6.96 16.62 7.61
N ARG A 332 -8.05 16.14 8.23
CA ARG A 332 -9.41 16.65 7.96
C ARG A 332 -9.60 18.07 8.48
N CYS A 333 -9.15 18.37 9.70
CA CYS A 333 -9.22 19.72 10.28
C CYS A 333 -8.49 20.71 9.38
N GLY A 334 -7.27 20.36 8.94
CA GLY A 334 -6.50 21.17 8.00
C GLY A 334 -7.20 21.31 6.64
N THR A 335 -7.78 20.23 6.09
CA THR A 335 -8.47 20.26 4.79
C THR A 335 -9.67 21.22 4.80
N TYR A 336 -10.52 21.14 5.84
CA TYR A 336 -11.73 21.94 5.93
C TYR A 336 -11.51 23.30 6.61
N GLY A 337 -10.35 23.54 7.20
CA GLY A 337 -10.05 24.75 7.97
C GLY A 337 -10.95 24.93 9.20
N LYS A 338 -11.48 23.83 9.74
CA LYS A 338 -12.40 23.83 10.88
C LYS A 338 -11.96 22.78 11.89
N TRP A 339 -12.06 23.13 13.17
CA TRP A 339 -11.84 22.15 14.24
C TRP A 339 -13.01 21.18 14.30
N LEU A 340 -12.76 19.92 13.99
CA LEU A 340 -13.77 18.87 14.02
C LEU A 340 -13.75 18.15 15.37
N SER A 341 -14.90 17.71 15.87
CA SER A 341 -14.94 16.85 17.06
C SER A 341 -14.31 15.49 16.76
N ILE A 342 -13.29 15.11 17.56
CA ILE A 342 -12.60 13.81 17.44
C ILE A 342 -13.27 12.71 18.28
N ARG A 343 -13.86 13.06 19.44
CA ARG A 343 -14.55 12.11 20.32
C ARG A 343 -15.94 11.79 19.78
N LYS A 344 -16.42 10.59 20.11
CA LYS A 344 -17.76 10.14 19.71
C LYS A 344 -18.87 10.99 20.28
#